data_AF-A0A3N5M8R3-F1
#
_entry.id   AF-A0A3N5M8R3-F1
#
_cell.length_a   1.000
_cell.length_b   1.000
_cell.length_c   1.000
_cell.angle_alpha   90.00
_cell.angle_beta   90.00
_cell.angle_gamma   90.00
#
_symmetry.space_group_name_H-M   'P 1'
#
loop_
_entity.id
_entity.type
_entity.pdbx_description
1 polymer ?
#
loop_
_entity_poly.entity_id
_entity_poly.type
_entity_poly.pdbx_seq_one_letter_code
_entity_poly.pdbx_strand_id
1 'polypeptide(L)'
;MNKKKIISVVGARPNFMKIAPILLELSKHAEKFDSRLVHTGQHYDQAMSEVFFRDLGMKEPDHNLSVGSGSHAVQTAEIMKR
;
A
#
# COMPACT_ATOMS: atom_id res chain seq x y z
N MET A 1 -2.93 7.41 25.57
CA MET A 1 -1.64 6.79 25.19
C MET A 1 -1.34 7.09 23.73
N ASN A 2 -0.08 7.34 23.37
CA ASN A 2 0.30 7.60 21.98
C ASN A 2 0.25 6.30 21.16
N LYS A 3 -0.49 6.27 20.06
CA LYS A 3 -0.57 5.10 19.17
C LYS A 3 0.76 4.88 18.46
N LYS A 4 1.17 3.63 18.26
CA LYS A 4 2.35 3.30 17.45
C LYS A 4 2.00 3.45 15.97
N LYS A 5 2.78 4.24 15.24
CA LYS A 5 2.58 4.47 13.81
C LYS A 5 3.24 3.35 13.01
N ILE A 6 2.50 2.77 12.07
CA ILE A 6 2.98 1.74 11.16
C ILE A 6 2.59 2.15 9.75
N ILE A 7 3.58 2.25 8.85
CA ILE A 7 3.35 2.50 7.43
C ILE A 7 3.71 1.23 6.66
N SER A 8 2.75 0.73 5.90
CA SER A 8 2.95 -0.37 4.96
C SER A 8 3.05 0.20 3.55
N VAL A 9 4.18 -0.01 2.88
CA VAL A 9 4.40 0.44 1.50
C VAL A 9 4.29 -0.75 0.56
N VAL A 10 3.44 -0.65 -0.46
CA VAL A 10 3.20 -1.70 -1.46
C VAL A 10 3.36 -1.15 -2.87
N GLY A 11 3.91 -1.97 -3.77
CA GLY A 11 4.09 -1.56 -5.17
C GLY A 11 3.88 -2.66 -6.20
N ALA A 12 4.11 -3.92 -5.82
CA ALA A 12 3.93 -5.07 -6.69
C ALA A 12 2.77 -5.96 -6.22
N ARG A 13 2.10 -6.68 -7.15
CA ARG A 13 1.03 -7.67 -6.85
C ARG A 13 1.32 -8.57 -5.64
N PRO A 14 2.52 -9.18 -5.47
CA PRO A 14 2.80 -10.02 -4.31
C PRO A 14 2.76 -9.29 -2.96
N ASN A 15 2.90 -7.97 -2.94
CA ASN A 15 2.84 -7.18 -1.70
C ASN A 15 1.41 -7.13 -1.14
N PHE A 16 0.40 -6.98 -1.99
CA PHE A 16 -1.01 -6.90 -1.57
C PHE A 16 -1.45 -8.15 -0.82
N MET A 17 -1.21 -9.33 -1.43
CA MET A 17 -1.54 -10.62 -0.84
C MET A 17 -0.91 -10.81 0.54
N LYS A 18 0.31 -10.28 0.73
CA LYS A 18 1.06 -10.42 1.99
C LYS A 18 0.62 -9.40 3.04
N ILE A 19 0.30 -8.17 2.64
CA ILE A 19 -0.04 -7.12 3.58
C ILE A 19 -1.51 -7.17 4.01
N ALA A 20 -2.42 -7.69 3.17
CA ALA A 20 -3.85 -7.78 3.48
C ALA A 20 -4.15 -8.36 4.87
N PRO A 21 -3.65 -9.57 5.24
CA PRO A 21 -3.90 -10.11 6.57
C PRO A 21 -3.27 -9.28 7.70
N ILE A 22 -2.15 -8.60 7.43
CA ILE A 22 -1.47 -7.74 8.42
C ILE A 22 -2.29 -6.48 8.68
N LEU A 23 -2.80 -5.82 7.63
CA LEU A 23 -3.67 -4.64 7.78
C LEU A 23 -4.98 -4.99 8.49
N LEU A 24 -5.55 -6.16 8.16
CA LEU A 24 -6.75 -6.65 8.84
C LEU A 24 -6.48 -6.82 10.33
N GLU A 25 -5.37 -7.44 10.72
CA GLU A 25 -5.04 -7.58 12.14
C GLU A 25 -4.75 -6.22 12.81
N LEU A 26 -3.99 -5.34 12.17
CA LEU A 26 -3.71 -3.99 12.71
C LEU A 26 -4.99 -3.17 12.94
N SER A 27 -6.01 -3.33 12.08
CA SER A 27 -7.29 -2.65 12.23
C SER A 27 -8.07 -3.06 13.49
N LYS A 28 -7.90 -4.30 13.96
CA LYS A 28 -8.53 -4.80 15.20
C LYS A 28 -7.91 -4.20 16.46
N HIS A 29 -6.69 -3.66 16.36
CA HIS A 29 -5.93 -3.03 17.46
C HIS A 29 -5.76 -1.53 17.20
N ALA A 30 -6.75 -0.89 16.58
CA ALA A 30 -6.71 0.53 16.21
C ALA A 30 -6.58 1.48 17.41
N GLU A 31 -6.84 1.01 18.64
CA GLU A 31 -6.58 1.73 19.89
C GLU A 31 -5.08 1.81 20.22
N LYS A 32 -4.27 0.89 19.70
CA LYS A 32 -2.81 0.81 19.91
C LYS A 32 -2.02 1.27 18.68
N PHE A 33 -2.53 1.05 17.48
CA PHE A 33 -1.81 1.30 16.23
C PHE A 33 -2.53 2.33 15.34
N ASP A 34 -1.74 3.21 14.73
CA ASP A 34 -2.14 4.05 13.59
C ASP A 34 -1.50 3.46 12.33
N SER A 35 -2.25 2.63 11.61
CA SER A 35 -1.79 1.88 10.44
C SER A 35 -2.18 2.59 9.15
N ARG A 36 -1.17 2.93 8.33
CA ARG A 36 -1.33 3.56 7.02
C ARG A 36 -0.80 2.66 5.90
N LEU A 37 -1.49 2.68 4.78
CA LEU A 37 -1.14 1.99 3.55
C LEU A 37 -0.71 3.01 2.50
N VAL A 38 0.48 2.83 1.94
CA VAL A 38 1.01 3.63 0.84
C VAL A 38 1.17 2.73 -0.38
N HIS A 39 0.55 3.11 -1.49
CA HIS A 39 0.71 2.45 -2.78
C HIS A 39 1.70 3.24 -3.65
N THR A 40 2.73 2.60 -4.23
CA THR A 40 3.75 3.33 -5.00
C THR A 40 3.26 3.79 -6.37
N GLY A 41 2.24 3.14 -6.95
CA GLY A 41 1.71 3.45 -8.28
C GLY A 41 2.25 2.54 -9.38
N GLN A 42 3.06 1.54 -9.03
CA GLN A 42 3.77 0.68 -9.98
C GLN A 42 2.89 -0.43 -10.58
N HIS A 43 1.73 -0.11 -11.15
CA HIS A 43 0.97 -1.03 -12.00
C HIS A 43 0.10 -0.25 -13.00
N TYR A 44 0.17 -0.65 -14.27
CA TYR A 44 -0.49 0.02 -15.40
C TYR A 44 -1.98 -0.25 -15.55
N ASP A 45 -2.51 -1.20 -14.78
CA ASP A 45 -3.92 -1.52 -14.84
C ASP A 45 -4.56 -1.14 -13.50
N GLN A 46 -5.11 0.06 -13.48
CA GLN A 46 -5.86 0.62 -12.36
C GLN A 46 -7.03 -0.31 -11.97
N ALA A 47 -7.63 -0.98 -12.96
CA ALA A 47 -8.67 -1.99 -12.72
C ALA A 47 -8.11 -3.20 -11.98
N MET A 48 -6.85 -3.59 -12.23
CA MET A 48 -6.21 -4.69 -11.51
C MET A 48 -5.94 -4.35 -10.04
N SER A 49 -5.53 -3.11 -9.70
CA SER A 49 -5.36 -2.72 -8.30
C SER A 49 -6.68 -2.68 -7.53
N GLU A 50 -7.74 -2.15 -8.14
CA GLU A 50 -9.07 -2.09 -7.54
C GLU A 50 -9.64 -3.48 -7.25
N VAL A 51 -9.37 -4.46 -8.13
CA VAL A 51 -9.72 -5.86 -7.91
C VAL A 51 -9.06 -6.41 -6.65
N PHE A 52 -7.78 -6.13 -6.42
CA PHE A 52 -7.10 -6.63 -5.21
C PHE A 52 -7.65 -6.01 -3.93
N PHE A 53 -7.95 -4.71 -3.92
CA PHE A 53 -8.52 -4.07 -2.73
C PHE A 53 -9.87 -4.68 -2.36
N ARG A 54 -10.74 -4.85 -3.36
CA ARG A 54 -12.05 -5.47 -3.18
C ARG A 54 -11.95 -6.94 -2.76
N ASP A 55 -11.21 -7.75 -3.52
CA ASP A 55 -11.18 -9.20 -3.34
C ASP A 55 -10.44 -9.61 -2.05
N LEU A 56 -9.48 -8.81 -1.58
CA LEU A 56 -8.77 -9.03 -0.32
C LEU A 56 -9.43 -8.33 0.87
N GLY A 57 -10.54 -7.61 0.66
CA GLY A 57 -11.21 -6.82 1.71
C GLY A 57 -10.29 -5.76 2.32
N MET A 58 -9.36 -5.24 1.54
CA MET A 58 -8.44 -4.19 1.98
C MET A 58 -9.09 -2.82 1.83
N LYS A 59 -8.73 -1.90 2.73
CA LYS A 59 -9.01 -0.48 2.51
C LYS A 59 -8.21 0.05 1.31
N GLU A 60 -8.77 1.05 0.65
CA GLU A 60 -8.03 1.90 -0.28
C GLU A 60 -6.79 2.50 0.41
N PRO A 61 -5.69 2.75 -0.35
CA PRO A 61 -4.46 3.25 0.23
C PRO A 61 -4.68 4.67 0.76
N ASP A 62 -4.12 4.95 1.94
CA ASP A 62 -4.15 6.29 2.54
C ASP A 62 -3.36 7.29 1.67
N HIS A 63 -2.34 6.81 0.95
CA HIS A 63 -1.59 7.59 -0.04
C HIS A 63 -1.25 6.75 -1.27
N ASN A 64 -1.43 7.32 -2.46
CA ASN A 64 -0.92 6.75 -3.70
C ASN A 64 0.15 7.65 -4.29
N LEU A 65 1.40 7.18 -4.32
CA LEU A 65 2.53 7.94 -4.83
C LEU A 65 2.45 8.13 -6.34
N SER A 66 1.59 7.42 -7.08
CA SER A 66 1.38 7.63 -8.52
C SER A 66 2.69 7.57 -9.34
N VAL A 67 3.65 6.76 -8.90
CA VAL A 67 4.88 6.46 -9.64
C VAL A 67 4.65 5.22 -10.49
N GLY A 68 4.32 5.47 -11.75
CA GLY A 68 4.26 4.47 -12.80
C GLY A 68 5.10 4.90 -13.99
N SER A 69 5.41 3.95 -14.87
CA SER A 69 6.18 4.17 -16.10
C SER A 69 7.67 4.45 -15.98
N GLY A 70 8.38 4.14 -17.06
CA GLY A 70 9.84 4.19 -17.11
C GLY A 70 10.50 2.88 -16.67
N SER A 71 11.83 2.84 -16.73
CA SER A 71 12.62 1.69 -16.30
C SER A 71 12.50 1.49 -14.78
N HIS A 72 12.88 0.29 -14.30
CA HIS A 72 12.95 0.01 -12.86
C HIS A 72 13.76 1.06 -12.08
N ALA A 73 14.87 1.53 -12.65
CA ALA A 73 15.72 2.55 -12.04
C ALA A 73 14.99 3.89 -11.91
N VAL A 74 14.30 4.33 -12.96
CA VAL A 74 13.53 5.59 -12.96
C VAL A 74 12.41 5.53 -11.93
N GLN A 75 11.62 4.44 -11.92
CA GLN A 75 10.54 4.28 -10.95
C GLN A 75 11.06 4.27 -9.51
N THR A 76 12.17 3.57 -9.25
CA THR A 76 12.78 3.53 -7.92
C THR A 76 13.22 4.91 -7.46
N ALA A 77 13.88 5.68 -8.34
CA ALA A 77 14.32 7.04 -8.04
C ALA A 77 13.13 7.98 -7.76
N GLU A 78 12.04 7.88 -8.53
CA GLU A 78 10.84 8.68 -8.31
C GLU A 78 10.10 8.32 -7.03
N ILE A 79 10.10 7.04 -6.61
CA ILE A 79 9.56 6.62 -5.31
C ILE A 79 10.37 7.23 -4.17
N MET A 80 11.69 7.29 -4.27
CA MET A 80 12.55 7.86 -3.22
C MET A 80 12.38 9.38 -3.05
N LYS A 81 11.87 10.08 -4.06
CA LYS A 81 11.67 11.55 -4.03
C LYS A 81 10.36 11.99 -3.39
N ARG A 82 9.37 11.10 -3.24
CA ARG A 82 8.02 11.40 -2.75
C ARG A 82 7.86 10.95 -1.31
#